data_AF-A0A640UN04-F1
#
_entry.id   AF-A0A640UN04-F1
#
_cell.length_a   1.000
_cell.length_b   1.000
_cell.length_c   1.000
_cell.angle_alpha   90.00
_cell.angle_beta   90.00
_cell.angle_gamma   90.00
#
_symmetry.space_group_name_H-M   'P 1'
#
loop_
_entity.id
_entity.type
_entity.pdbx_description
1 polymer ?
#
loop_
_entity_poly.entity_id
_entity_poly.type
_entity_poly.pdbx_seq_one_letter_code
_entity_poly.pdbx_strand_id
1 'polypeptide(L)'
;MVGTVAVLLGQLLGGLPAAAQPSSLPGSAFPLVLDVDMTPNPVCSGPVHGRVEVYDPAAAKAGDTVEWRVRAGAKQLAGGRLAMTDSVGTAKFRIPFDRVPATETAVQIDARIAASSGDEAPGRYGKVWRDTIRRGCNPVRVASVGDSVVWGQGLDHDQKFPYLTGQALGRETGRGVQHMDYSISGAVLDAPELPAHNDDAACLRRTEKQDPDGDGEMEFGEVTQQMPDVFCQLEKAGAQARAGGYGLDLVVINGCINDLDPFFGIGVGITPGSESLPEAVKRECSGVGAAAENPAKDVPYFSGAKVGYGGRGMRAAIEKAHSLPGHPKVLVADFYYALSRSSSPLPVKRCSVPGVTGKRLASCRGALGKVAERYEQYTQLANAAYRQAATAANHASPDGPYATAGDGLFTVDNAVLSPDSKVWATPVTDPAFPLRTRACPELSATRLQCLSAAVGHPDIAGARQYADSFLLNPSLREWFRLPRQGPRAELKAPKQAQVGSEAPLSVTVDGKAPAAGYRYHWYFGDGTQQETDKAAVTHTYDHQGPWLPRLVMTGRDGKKVLVETPRALIAD
;
A
#
# COMPACT_ATOMS: atom_id res chain seq x y z
N MET A 1 2.88 22.26 18.53
CA MET A 1 3.56 21.07 17.97
C MET A 1 4.05 20.04 19.01
N VAL A 2 3.70 20.15 20.30
CA VAL A 2 4.16 19.24 21.37
C VAL A 2 3.06 18.26 21.86
N GLY A 3 1.83 18.32 21.32
CA GLY A 3 0.75 17.38 21.69
C GLY A 3 0.75 16.07 20.87
N THR A 4 0.92 16.16 19.56
CA THR A 4 0.57 15.08 18.61
C THR A 4 1.54 13.88 18.62
N VAL A 5 2.85 14.09 18.78
CA VAL A 5 3.83 12.98 18.82
C VAL A 5 3.86 12.24 20.19
N ALA A 6 3.11 12.69 21.20
CA ALA A 6 3.05 12.14 22.56
C ALA A 6 1.82 11.25 22.66
N VAL A 7 0.77 11.60 21.91
CA VAL A 7 -0.31 10.68 21.57
C VAL A 7 0.25 9.51 20.78
N LEU A 8 1.15 9.75 19.81
CA LEU A 8 1.82 8.69 19.06
C LEU A 8 2.64 7.73 19.96
N LEU A 9 3.46 8.25 20.88
CA LEU A 9 4.17 7.42 21.87
C LEU A 9 3.23 6.76 22.89
N GLY A 10 2.17 7.44 23.32
CA GLY A 10 1.19 6.90 24.26
C GLY A 10 0.39 5.75 23.67
N GLN A 11 0.07 5.82 22.38
CA GLN A 11 -0.59 4.78 21.60
C GLN A 11 0.36 3.61 21.26
N LEU A 12 1.63 3.91 20.94
CA LEU A 12 2.68 2.89 20.73
C LEU A 12 3.18 2.23 22.05
N LEU A 13 2.75 2.70 23.22
CA LEU A 13 3.19 2.21 24.54
C LEU A 13 2.03 1.79 25.47
N GLY A 14 0.81 1.63 24.95
CA GLY A 14 -0.33 1.07 25.70
C GLY A 14 -0.83 1.96 26.86
N GLY A 15 -0.69 3.28 26.75
CA GLY A 15 -1.19 4.21 27.76
C GLY A 15 -2.71 4.40 27.68
N LEU A 16 -3.40 4.27 28.81
CA LEU A 16 -4.82 4.61 28.97
C LEU A 16 -5.13 6.02 28.43
N PRO A 17 -6.35 6.23 27.89
CA PRO A 17 -6.70 7.46 27.17
C PRO A 17 -6.71 8.65 28.12
N ALA A 18 -5.76 9.57 27.94
CA ALA A 18 -5.88 10.91 28.50
C ALA A 18 -6.89 11.67 27.62
N ALA A 19 -8.02 12.04 28.22
CA ALA A 19 -9.05 12.86 27.58
C ALA A 19 -8.45 14.20 27.11
N ALA A 20 -8.10 14.28 25.83
CA ALA A 20 -7.70 15.52 25.20
C ALA A 20 -8.96 16.30 24.83
N GLN A 21 -9.12 17.50 25.39
CA GLN A 21 -10.19 18.42 25.01
C GLN A 21 -10.10 18.78 23.52
N PRO A 22 -11.25 18.93 22.84
CA PRO A 22 -11.32 19.21 21.41
C PRO A 22 -10.91 20.67 21.16
N SER A 23 -9.61 20.91 20.98
CA SER A 23 -9.18 22.10 20.25
C SER A 23 -9.39 21.81 18.76
N SER A 24 -10.14 22.69 18.09
CA SER A 24 -10.43 22.61 16.67
C SER A 24 -9.12 22.52 15.88
N LEU A 25 -8.81 21.32 15.38
CA LEU A 25 -7.85 21.17 14.32
C LEU A 25 -8.40 21.94 13.11
N PRO A 26 -7.61 22.78 12.42
CA PRO A 26 -8.07 23.55 11.27
C PRO A 26 -8.39 22.58 10.12
N GLY A 27 -9.59 22.01 10.14
CA GLY A 27 -10.17 21.24 9.06
C GLY A 27 -10.62 22.18 7.96
N SER A 28 -10.37 21.78 6.71
CA SER A 28 -10.74 22.54 5.52
C SER A 28 -12.22 22.92 5.49
N ALA A 29 -12.52 24.21 5.47
CA ALA A 29 -13.87 24.77 5.27
C ALA A 29 -14.32 24.72 3.79
N PHE A 30 -14.03 23.62 3.10
CA PHE A 30 -14.37 23.44 1.69
C PHE A 30 -14.82 21.99 1.40
N PRO A 31 -15.70 21.79 0.39
CA PRO A 31 -16.10 20.46 -0.05
C PRO A 31 -14.90 19.63 -0.52
N LEU A 32 -14.87 18.36 -0.15
CA LEU A 32 -13.82 17.43 -0.53
C LEU A 32 -14.32 16.50 -1.63
N VAL A 33 -13.56 16.38 -2.72
CA VAL A 33 -13.78 15.33 -3.72
C VAL A 33 -13.22 14.03 -3.16
N LEU A 34 -14.08 13.05 -2.89
CA LEU A 34 -13.71 11.74 -2.33
C LEU A 34 -13.19 10.80 -3.39
N ASP A 35 -13.99 10.63 -4.44
CA ASP A 35 -13.73 9.69 -5.52
C ASP A 35 -14.22 10.27 -6.85
N VAL A 36 -13.51 9.90 -7.92
CA VAL A 36 -13.91 10.21 -9.29
C VAL A 36 -13.72 8.96 -10.14
N ASP A 37 -14.83 8.33 -10.48
CA ASP A 37 -14.84 7.22 -11.43
C ASP A 37 -14.98 7.80 -12.84
N MET A 38 -14.02 7.53 -13.71
CA MET A 38 -14.06 7.89 -15.13
C MET A 38 -14.07 6.63 -16.02
N THR A 39 -14.78 5.58 -15.62
CA THR A 39 -14.78 4.31 -16.35
C THR A 39 -15.81 4.29 -17.50
N PRO A 40 -15.44 3.83 -18.72
CA PRO A 40 -14.08 3.48 -19.16
C PRO A 40 -13.24 4.73 -19.44
N ASN A 41 -11.98 4.70 -19.03
CA ASN A 41 -10.93 5.64 -19.42
C ASN A 41 -9.62 4.85 -19.46
N PRO A 42 -8.92 4.82 -20.60
CA PRO A 42 -9.23 5.50 -21.87
C PRO A 42 -10.47 4.97 -22.61
N VAL A 43 -10.99 5.76 -23.54
CA VAL A 43 -12.10 5.39 -24.43
C VAL A 43 -11.66 5.22 -25.88
N CYS A 44 -12.11 4.14 -26.52
CA CYS A 44 -11.88 3.88 -27.94
C CYS A 44 -12.74 4.78 -28.83
N SER A 45 -13.98 4.96 -28.43
CA SER A 45 -15.04 5.69 -29.12
C SER A 45 -16.12 6.01 -28.09
N GLY A 46 -16.98 6.97 -28.41
CA GLY A 46 -18.01 7.40 -27.46
C GLY A 46 -17.45 8.24 -26.30
N PRO A 47 -18.32 8.75 -25.43
CA PRO A 47 -17.90 9.62 -24.35
C PRO A 47 -17.16 8.86 -23.23
N VAL A 48 -16.40 9.60 -22.42
CA VAL A 48 -16.11 9.15 -21.05
C VAL A 48 -17.34 9.43 -20.20
N HIS A 49 -17.84 8.40 -19.53
CA HIS A 49 -18.82 8.53 -18.46
C HIS A 49 -18.09 8.67 -17.14
N GLY A 50 -18.61 9.50 -16.24
CA GLY A 50 -18.01 9.58 -14.92
C GLY A 50 -19.00 9.86 -13.80
N ARG A 51 -18.53 9.60 -12.59
CA ARG A 51 -19.19 9.87 -11.32
C ARG A 51 -18.20 10.63 -10.44
N VAL A 52 -18.65 11.70 -9.79
CA VAL A 52 -17.89 12.41 -8.76
C VAL A 52 -18.64 12.30 -7.45
N GLU A 53 -17.92 11.95 -6.40
CA GLU A 53 -18.42 11.89 -5.04
C GLU A 53 -17.80 13.03 -4.23
N VAL A 54 -18.65 13.83 -3.59
CA VAL A 54 -18.26 15.00 -2.83
C VAL A 54 -18.72 14.85 -1.39
N TYR A 55 -17.81 15.08 -0.46
CA TYR A 55 -18.08 15.05 0.97
C TYR A 55 -18.07 16.45 1.57
N ASP A 56 -19.21 16.83 2.13
CA ASP A 56 -19.35 18.02 2.96
C ASP A 56 -20.55 17.94 3.92
N PRO A 57 -20.36 17.40 5.15
CA PRO A 57 -21.41 17.35 6.16
C PRO A 57 -21.97 18.71 6.58
N ALA A 58 -21.18 19.78 6.48
CA ALA A 58 -21.63 21.13 6.88
C ALA A 58 -22.58 21.69 5.82
N ALA A 59 -22.21 21.56 4.55
CA ALA A 59 -23.08 21.91 3.43
C ALA A 59 -24.38 21.09 3.46
N ALA A 60 -24.31 19.79 3.77
CA ALA A 60 -25.49 18.94 3.91
C ALA A 60 -26.43 19.43 5.02
N LYS A 61 -25.89 19.77 6.20
CA LYS A 61 -26.67 20.31 7.33
C LYS A 61 -27.30 21.67 7.00
N ALA A 62 -26.63 22.50 6.20
CA ALA A 62 -27.12 23.81 5.77
C ALA A 62 -28.09 23.74 4.56
N GLY A 63 -28.17 22.61 3.86
CA GLY A 63 -28.89 22.50 2.58
C GLY A 63 -28.20 23.26 1.45
N ASP A 64 -26.88 23.46 1.54
CA ASP A 64 -26.10 24.23 0.58
C ASP A 64 -25.91 23.46 -0.74
N THR A 65 -25.62 24.24 -1.79
CA THR A 65 -25.23 23.69 -3.09
C THR A 65 -23.72 23.73 -3.26
N VAL A 66 -23.13 22.62 -3.67
CA VAL A 66 -21.73 22.53 -4.07
C VAL A 66 -21.60 22.66 -5.58
N GLU A 67 -20.66 23.50 -6.03
CA GLU A 67 -20.21 23.55 -7.42
C GLU A 67 -18.91 22.73 -7.56
N TRP A 68 -18.86 21.86 -8.56
CA TRP A 68 -17.70 21.02 -8.86
C TRP A 68 -17.35 21.08 -10.36
N ARG A 69 -16.09 20.80 -10.70
CA ARG A 69 -15.63 20.83 -12.09
C ARG A 69 -14.48 19.86 -12.35
N VAL A 70 -14.40 19.40 -13.60
CA VAL A 70 -13.29 18.63 -14.17
C VAL A 70 -12.56 19.54 -15.17
N ARG A 71 -11.26 19.76 -14.96
CA ARG A 71 -10.44 20.64 -15.80
C ARG A 71 -9.23 19.93 -16.37
N ALA A 72 -8.92 20.20 -17.63
CA ALA A 72 -7.62 19.93 -18.25
C ALA A 72 -6.90 21.28 -18.46
N GLY A 73 -5.95 21.60 -17.58
CA GLY A 73 -5.37 22.95 -17.51
C GLY A 73 -6.43 24.01 -17.22
N ALA A 74 -6.53 25.02 -18.09
CA ALA A 74 -7.54 26.07 -18.00
C ALA A 74 -8.93 25.64 -18.55
N LYS A 75 -9.00 24.56 -19.34
CA LYS A 75 -10.23 24.14 -20.01
C LYS A 75 -11.08 23.28 -19.08
N GLN A 76 -12.33 23.70 -18.83
CA GLN A 76 -13.32 22.85 -18.15
C GLN A 76 -13.91 21.83 -19.12
N LEU A 77 -13.74 20.55 -18.80
CA LEU A 77 -14.26 19.42 -19.60
C LEU A 77 -15.68 19.04 -19.19
N ALA A 78 -15.95 19.05 -17.88
CA ALA A 78 -17.23 18.78 -17.26
C ALA A 78 -17.36 19.58 -15.95
N GLY A 79 -18.56 19.65 -15.39
CA GLY A 79 -18.82 20.32 -14.12
C GLY A 79 -20.33 20.42 -13.87
N GLY A 80 -20.69 20.79 -12.65
CA GLY A 80 -22.09 20.88 -12.27
C GLY A 80 -22.29 21.46 -10.87
N ARG A 81 -23.56 21.52 -10.49
CA ARG A 81 -24.00 21.88 -9.15
C ARG A 81 -24.69 20.68 -8.52
N LEU A 82 -24.48 20.49 -7.23
CA LEU A 82 -24.95 19.38 -6.43
C LEU A 82 -25.57 19.94 -5.15
N ALA A 83 -26.89 19.79 -5.00
CA ALA A 83 -27.54 20.10 -3.74
C ALA A 83 -27.15 19.02 -2.72
N MET A 84 -26.59 19.43 -1.58
CA MET A 84 -26.13 18.48 -0.56
C MET A 84 -27.30 18.12 0.34
N THR A 85 -27.85 16.91 0.17
CA THR A 85 -28.90 16.35 1.05
C THR A 85 -28.36 15.41 2.11
N ASP A 86 -27.17 14.87 1.88
CA ASP A 86 -26.45 13.92 2.73
C ASP A 86 -24.98 14.32 2.81
N SER A 87 -24.24 13.81 3.80
CA SER A 87 -22.81 14.12 3.99
C SER A 87 -21.97 13.82 2.76
N VAL A 88 -22.36 12.82 1.96
CA VAL A 88 -21.78 12.50 0.66
C VAL A 88 -22.82 12.74 -0.43
N GLY A 89 -22.54 13.61 -1.38
CA GLY A 89 -23.34 13.80 -2.57
C GLY A 89 -22.65 13.22 -3.81
N THR A 90 -23.44 12.69 -4.74
CA THR A 90 -22.95 12.06 -5.97
C THR A 90 -23.48 12.78 -7.20
N ALA A 91 -22.61 13.10 -8.15
CA ALA A 91 -23.02 13.63 -9.45
C ALA A 91 -22.45 12.79 -10.60
N LYS A 92 -23.27 12.52 -11.62
CA LYS A 92 -22.84 11.86 -12.86
C LYS A 92 -22.49 12.91 -13.91
N PHE A 93 -21.51 12.60 -14.76
CA PHE A 93 -21.10 13.47 -15.84
C PHE A 93 -20.69 12.71 -17.10
N ARG A 94 -20.55 13.45 -18.20
CA ARG A 94 -20.16 12.93 -19.50
C ARG A 94 -19.17 13.88 -20.14
N ILE A 95 -18.03 13.37 -20.61
CA ILE A 95 -17.09 14.10 -21.45
C ILE A 95 -17.24 13.57 -22.89
N PRO A 96 -17.80 14.37 -23.83
CA PRO A 96 -17.91 13.99 -25.23
C PRO A 96 -16.57 13.58 -25.85
N PHE A 97 -16.57 12.58 -26.74
CA PHE A 97 -15.34 11.99 -27.32
C PHE A 97 -14.43 13.03 -28.00
N ASP A 98 -15.02 14.01 -28.70
CA ASP A 98 -14.33 15.11 -29.35
C ASP A 98 -13.57 16.02 -28.36
N ARG A 99 -13.99 16.04 -27.09
CA ARG A 99 -13.32 16.74 -25.99
C ARG A 99 -12.29 15.89 -25.24
N VAL A 100 -12.30 14.57 -25.42
CA VAL A 100 -11.29 13.66 -24.85
C VAL A 100 -9.96 13.87 -25.60
N PRO A 101 -8.86 14.23 -24.92
CA PRO A 101 -7.55 14.41 -25.55
C PRO A 101 -7.01 13.15 -26.21
N ALA A 102 -6.30 13.30 -27.33
CA ALA A 102 -5.68 12.17 -28.02
C ALA A 102 -4.51 11.56 -27.23
N THR A 103 -3.73 12.41 -26.58
CA THR A 103 -2.62 12.03 -25.70
C THR A 103 -3.03 12.10 -24.23
N GLU A 104 -2.33 11.35 -23.39
CA GLU A 104 -2.47 11.42 -21.93
C GLU A 104 -2.40 12.86 -21.44
N THR A 105 -3.46 13.31 -20.78
CA THR A 105 -3.61 14.69 -20.31
C THR A 105 -4.04 14.66 -18.85
N ALA A 106 -3.31 15.37 -18.00
CA ALA A 106 -3.67 15.51 -16.59
C ALA A 106 -5.00 16.26 -16.44
N VAL A 107 -5.86 15.75 -15.55
CA VAL A 107 -7.10 16.39 -15.14
C VAL A 107 -7.10 16.71 -13.66
N GLN A 108 -7.80 17.79 -13.33
CA GLN A 108 -7.99 18.30 -11.98
C GLN A 108 -9.48 18.37 -11.68
N ILE A 109 -9.88 17.80 -10.56
CA ILE A 109 -11.26 17.82 -10.07
C ILE A 109 -11.26 18.52 -8.72
N ASP A 110 -12.02 19.60 -8.62
CA ASP A 110 -12.14 20.41 -7.42
C ASP A 110 -13.59 20.87 -7.22
N ALA A 111 -13.92 21.17 -5.96
CA ALA A 111 -15.26 21.58 -5.55
C ALA A 111 -15.22 22.78 -4.60
N ARG A 112 -16.32 23.54 -4.56
CA ARG A 112 -16.53 24.70 -3.67
C ARG A 112 -18.00 24.85 -3.30
N ILE A 113 -18.28 25.52 -2.19
CA ILE A 113 -19.63 26.02 -1.94
C ILE A 113 -20.01 27.01 -3.05
N ALA A 114 -21.15 26.78 -3.68
CA ALA A 114 -21.62 27.63 -4.76
C ALA A 114 -22.19 28.95 -4.19
N ALA A 115 -22.20 30.01 -5.00
CA ALA A 115 -22.91 31.23 -4.61
C ALA A 115 -24.40 30.93 -4.40
N SER A 116 -24.95 31.44 -3.29
CA SER A 116 -26.39 31.49 -3.04
C SER A 116 -27.03 32.52 -4.00
N SER A 117 -28.36 32.51 -4.15
CA SER A 117 -29.08 33.39 -5.08
C SER A 117 -29.18 34.87 -4.61
N GLY A 118 -28.29 35.30 -3.71
CA GLY A 118 -28.10 36.68 -3.26
C GLY A 118 -26.60 37.03 -3.28
N ASP A 119 -26.22 38.27 -3.00
CA ASP A 119 -24.87 38.87 -3.16
C ASP A 119 -23.68 38.17 -2.44
N GLU A 120 -23.85 36.95 -1.92
CA GLU A 120 -22.75 36.16 -1.35
C GLU A 120 -21.81 35.63 -2.43
N ALA A 121 -20.53 35.95 -2.28
CA ALA A 121 -19.49 35.41 -3.13
C ALA A 121 -19.38 33.89 -2.96
N PRO A 122 -19.10 33.13 -4.03
CA PRO A 122 -18.90 31.69 -3.93
C PRO A 122 -17.68 31.37 -3.06
N GLY A 123 -17.68 30.18 -2.48
CA GLY A 123 -16.54 29.67 -1.73
C GLY A 123 -15.28 29.52 -2.59
N ARG A 124 -14.15 29.22 -1.93
CA ARG A 124 -12.91 28.86 -2.65
C ARG A 124 -12.96 27.39 -3.06
N TYR A 125 -12.39 27.10 -4.23
CA TYR A 125 -12.13 25.72 -4.61
C TYR A 125 -11.15 25.08 -3.64
N GLY A 126 -11.52 23.89 -3.17
CA GLY A 126 -10.80 23.12 -2.17
C GLY A 126 -9.60 22.35 -2.72
N LYS A 127 -9.28 21.25 -2.01
CA LYS A 127 -8.27 20.27 -2.42
C LYS A 127 -8.60 19.73 -3.81
N VAL A 128 -7.56 19.60 -4.63
CA VAL A 128 -7.66 19.09 -6.00
C VAL A 128 -7.43 17.58 -6.01
N TRP A 129 -8.41 16.84 -6.50
CA TRP A 129 -8.29 15.45 -6.91
C TRP A 129 -7.70 15.40 -8.33
N ARG A 130 -6.85 14.42 -8.63
CA ARG A 130 -6.07 14.35 -9.88
C ARG A 130 -6.16 12.98 -10.51
N ASP A 131 -6.13 12.96 -11.84
CA ASP A 131 -6.00 11.77 -12.67
C ASP A 131 -5.57 12.19 -14.08
N THR A 132 -5.65 11.27 -15.05
CA THR A 132 -5.35 11.48 -16.46
C THR A 132 -6.52 11.05 -17.32
N ILE A 133 -6.63 11.62 -18.51
CA ILE A 133 -7.63 11.22 -19.50
C ILE A 133 -6.97 11.13 -20.88
N ARG A 134 -7.38 10.14 -21.67
CA ARG A 134 -6.98 10.01 -23.08
C ARG A 134 -7.93 9.15 -23.90
N ARG A 135 -7.80 9.24 -25.23
CA ARG A 135 -8.33 8.25 -26.16
C ARG A 135 -7.44 7.00 -26.18
N GLY A 136 -8.06 5.83 -26.37
CA GLY A 136 -7.36 4.54 -26.46
C GLY A 136 -8.29 3.33 -26.37
N CYS A 137 -7.96 2.26 -27.11
CA CYS A 137 -8.84 1.09 -27.23
C CYS A 137 -8.43 -0.13 -26.40
N ASN A 138 -7.19 -0.15 -25.90
CA ASN A 138 -6.64 -1.31 -25.21
C ASN A 138 -5.68 -0.88 -24.09
N PRO A 139 -6.18 -0.22 -23.02
CA PRO A 139 -5.33 0.18 -21.90
C PRO A 139 -4.69 -1.02 -21.23
N VAL A 140 -3.57 -0.78 -20.53
CA VAL A 140 -3.11 -1.69 -19.48
C VAL A 140 -4.11 -1.60 -18.33
N ARG A 141 -4.78 -2.71 -18.03
CA ARG A 141 -5.76 -2.81 -16.95
C ARG A 141 -5.11 -3.41 -15.70
N VAL A 142 -5.04 -2.60 -14.66
CA VAL A 142 -4.42 -2.98 -13.38
C VAL A 142 -5.49 -2.99 -12.30
N ALA A 143 -5.65 -4.11 -11.62
CA ALA A 143 -6.42 -4.18 -10.39
C ALA A 143 -5.49 -4.19 -9.18
N SER A 144 -5.80 -3.43 -8.14
CA SER A 144 -5.11 -3.50 -6.85
C SER A 144 -6.03 -4.11 -5.80
N VAL A 145 -5.49 -5.08 -5.06
CA VAL A 145 -6.14 -5.75 -3.94
C VAL A 145 -5.14 -5.87 -2.79
N GLY A 146 -5.61 -5.81 -1.56
CA GLY A 146 -4.76 -5.90 -0.38
C GLY A 146 -5.19 -4.98 0.73
N ASP A 147 -4.24 -4.73 1.61
CA ASP A 147 -4.42 -3.97 2.84
C ASP A 147 -4.01 -2.49 2.70
N SER A 148 -3.64 -1.88 3.82
CA SER A 148 -3.24 -0.47 3.92
C SER A 148 -2.00 -0.12 3.10
N VAL A 149 -1.14 -1.10 2.79
CA VAL A 149 0.02 -0.92 1.93
C VAL A 149 -0.43 -0.62 0.52
N VAL A 150 -1.21 -1.51 -0.09
CA VAL A 150 -1.70 -1.35 -1.47
C VAL A 150 -2.74 -0.23 -1.57
N TRP A 151 -3.54 -0.02 -0.53
CA TRP A 151 -4.43 1.14 -0.40
C TRP A 151 -3.66 2.46 -0.47
N GLY A 152 -2.39 2.49 -0.08
CA GLY A 152 -1.58 3.70 -0.05
C GLY A 152 -2.09 4.68 1.00
N GLN A 153 -2.23 4.22 2.25
CA GLN A 153 -2.81 5.03 3.32
C GLN A 153 -2.12 6.40 3.45
N GLY A 154 -2.93 7.46 3.43
CA GLY A 154 -2.46 8.84 3.41
C GLY A 154 -2.23 9.45 2.02
N LEU A 155 -2.16 8.65 0.96
CA LEU A 155 -1.90 9.13 -0.40
C LEU A 155 -3.20 9.47 -1.15
N ASP A 156 -3.10 10.44 -2.06
CA ASP A 156 -4.12 10.63 -3.09
C ASP A 156 -4.07 9.48 -4.10
N HIS A 157 -5.20 9.20 -4.78
CA HIS A 157 -5.29 8.11 -5.76
C HIS A 157 -4.15 8.13 -6.80
N ASP A 158 -3.81 9.32 -7.32
CA ASP A 158 -2.76 9.50 -8.34
C ASP A 158 -1.33 9.27 -7.83
N GLN A 159 -1.16 9.05 -6.53
CA GLN A 159 0.13 8.86 -5.86
C GLN A 159 0.33 7.42 -5.39
N LYS A 160 -0.71 6.58 -5.43
CA LYS A 160 -0.62 5.18 -5.00
C LYS A 160 0.28 4.38 -5.95
N PHE A 161 1.16 3.54 -5.40
CA PHE A 161 2.11 2.80 -6.24
C PHE A 161 1.46 1.85 -7.26
N PRO A 162 0.29 1.21 -7.03
CA PRO A 162 -0.35 0.40 -8.07
C PRO A 162 -0.81 1.25 -9.25
N TYR A 163 -1.36 2.44 -8.99
CA TYR A 163 -1.72 3.42 -10.01
C TYR A 163 -0.49 3.90 -10.79
N LEU A 164 0.58 4.30 -10.09
CA LEU A 164 1.83 4.74 -10.71
C LEU A 164 2.50 3.64 -11.55
N THR A 165 2.44 2.39 -11.09
CA THR A 165 2.92 1.21 -11.84
C THR A 165 2.12 1.03 -13.12
N GLY A 166 0.78 1.08 -13.03
CA GLY A 166 -0.09 1.01 -14.19
C GLY A 166 0.16 2.14 -15.19
N GLN A 167 0.35 3.37 -14.72
CA GLN A 167 0.71 4.51 -15.57
C GLN A 167 2.04 4.27 -16.28
N ALA A 168 3.07 3.80 -15.56
CA ALA A 168 4.37 3.51 -16.15
C ALA A 168 4.28 2.43 -17.23
N LEU A 169 3.56 1.33 -16.96
CA LEU A 169 3.29 0.29 -17.96
C LEU A 169 2.50 0.83 -19.16
N GLY A 170 1.47 1.63 -18.92
CA GLY A 170 0.67 2.26 -19.95
C GLY A 170 1.48 3.19 -20.87
N ARG A 171 2.47 3.91 -20.32
CA ARG A 171 3.42 4.73 -21.10
C ARG A 171 4.40 3.87 -21.89
N GLU A 172 5.06 2.91 -21.26
CA GLU A 172 6.07 2.07 -21.91
C GLU A 172 5.48 1.17 -23.02
N THR A 173 4.21 0.76 -22.87
CA THR A 173 3.49 -0.02 -23.89
C THR A 173 2.73 0.83 -24.90
N GLY A 174 2.59 2.14 -24.66
CA GLY A 174 1.78 3.07 -25.47
C GLY A 174 0.25 2.92 -25.33
N ARG A 175 -0.21 1.96 -24.51
CA ARG A 175 -1.62 1.53 -24.38
C ARG A 175 -2.51 2.51 -23.59
N GLY A 176 -1.92 3.35 -22.73
CA GLY A 176 -2.65 4.03 -21.65
C GLY A 176 -2.95 3.09 -20.49
N VAL A 177 -3.60 3.58 -19.44
CA VAL A 177 -3.88 2.81 -18.22
C VAL A 177 -5.34 2.92 -17.79
N GLN A 178 -5.86 1.84 -17.23
CA GLN A 178 -7.07 1.83 -16.43
C GLN A 178 -6.76 1.12 -15.11
N HIS A 179 -6.82 1.84 -14.00
CA HIS A 179 -6.57 1.31 -12.66
C HIS A 179 -7.89 1.13 -11.91
N MET A 180 -8.11 -0.03 -11.30
CA MET A 180 -9.27 -0.31 -10.46
C MET A 180 -8.78 -0.72 -9.08
N ASP A 181 -9.05 0.12 -8.08
CA ASP A 181 -8.59 -0.09 -6.72
C ASP A 181 -9.68 -0.74 -5.87
N TYR A 182 -9.41 -1.97 -5.44
CA TYR A 182 -10.27 -2.74 -4.54
C TYR A 182 -9.61 -2.99 -3.19
N SER A 183 -8.35 -2.59 -3.01
CA SER A 183 -7.66 -2.70 -1.72
C SER A 183 -8.46 -1.98 -0.65
N ILE A 184 -8.28 -2.34 0.63
CA ILE A 184 -8.91 -1.70 1.79
C ILE A 184 -7.94 -1.78 2.97
N SER A 185 -7.68 -0.65 3.67
CA SER A 185 -6.90 -0.71 4.92
C SER A 185 -7.54 -1.66 5.93
N GLY A 186 -6.70 -2.47 6.58
CA GLY A 186 -7.15 -3.48 7.52
C GLY A 186 -7.52 -4.81 6.88
N ALA A 187 -7.33 -4.98 5.56
CA ALA A 187 -7.66 -6.25 4.92
C ALA A 187 -6.80 -7.41 5.40
N VAL A 188 -7.47 -8.49 5.79
CA VAL A 188 -6.84 -9.78 6.03
C VAL A 188 -6.63 -10.51 4.71
N LEU A 189 -5.62 -11.37 4.64
CA LEU A 189 -5.32 -12.15 3.45
C LEU A 189 -6.45 -13.13 3.13
N ASP A 190 -7.02 -13.74 4.17
CA ASP A 190 -8.18 -14.61 4.05
C ASP A 190 -8.95 -14.65 5.36
N ALA A 191 -10.28 -14.54 5.30
CA ALA A 191 -11.16 -14.69 6.46
C ALA A 191 -12.02 -15.97 6.35
N PRO A 192 -11.57 -17.14 6.88
CA PRO A 192 -12.23 -18.43 6.65
C PRO A 192 -13.69 -18.53 7.09
N GLU A 193 -14.04 -17.77 8.14
CA GLU A 193 -15.40 -17.73 8.69
C GLU A 193 -16.28 -16.65 8.04
N LEU A 194 -15.70 -15.77 7.22
CA LEU A 194 -16.32 -14.57 6.69
C LEU A 194 -15.77 -14.29 5.27
N PRO A 195 -16.48 -14.64 4.19
CA PRO A 195 -17.80 -15.26 4.15
C PRO A 195 -17.78 -16.74 4.55
N ALA A 196 -18.80 -17.17 5.29
CA ALA A 196 -18.91 -18.54 5.78
C ALA A 196 -18.65 -19.57 4.67
N HIS A 197 -17.80 -20.56 4.98
CA HIS A 197 -17.36 -21.62 4.06
C HIS A 197 -16.50 -21.15 2.88
N ASN A 198 -15.86 -19.97 2.97
CA ASN A 198 -15.07 -19.40 1.87
C ASN A 198 -15.86 -19.21 0.57
N ASP A 199 -17.17 -18.88 0.66
CA ASP A 199 -17.98 -18.49 -0.50
C ASP A 199 -17.65 -17.05 -0.91
N ASP A 200 -16.50 -16.86 -1.59
CA ASP A 200 -16.05 -15.54 -2.06
C ASP A 200 -17.16 -14.80 -2.84
N ALA A 201 -18.05 -15.51 -3.56
CA ALA A 201 -19.12 -14.90 -4.34
C ALA A 201 -20.23 -14.28 -3.48
N ALA A 202 -20.38 -14.70 -2.22
CA ALA A 202 -21.31 -14.09 -1.28
C ALA A 202 -20.99 -12.61 -1.02
N CYS A 203 -19.71 -12.23 -1.10
CA CYS A 203 -19.27 -10.85 -0.96
C CYS A 203 -19.86 -9.87 -1.97
N LEU A 204 -20.33 -10.34 -3.12
CA LEU A 204 -20.94 -9.48 -4.13
C LEU A 204 -22.36 -9.02 -3.72
N ARG A 205 -22.97 -9.70 -2.74
CA ARG A 205 -24.37 -9.49 -2.35
C ARG A 205 -24.52 -9.12 -0.87
N ARG A 206 -23.48 -9.26 -0.06
CA ARG A 206 -23.48 -8.99 1.37
C ARG A 206 -22.42 -7.97 1.72
N THR A 207 -22.82 -7.02 2.56
CA THR A 207 -21.88 -6.12 3.22
C THR A 207 -21.71 -6.64 4.64
N GLU A 208 -20.67 -7.43 4.86
CA GLU A 208 -20.31 -7.86 6.20
C GLU A 208 -19.50 -6.73 6.87
N LYS A 209 -19.70 -6.55 8.18
CA LYS A 209 -19.02 -5.49 8.93
C LYS A 209 -17.56 -5.86 9.16
N GLN A 210 -16.71 -4.84 9.23
CA GLN A 210 -15.32 -5.00 9.67
C GLN A 210 -15.23 -5.45 11.13
N ASP A 211 -16.25 -5.13 11.93
CA ASP A 211 -16.44 -5.54 13.32
C ASP A 211 -17.62 -6.53 13.40
N PRO A 212 -17.38 -7.84 13.22
CA PRO A 212 -18.45 -8.84 13.21
C PRO A 212 -19.05 -9.11 14.59
N ASP A 213 -18.30 -8.88 15.68
CA ASP A 213 -18.72 -9.01 17.07
C ASP A 213 -19.37 -7.74 17.64
N GLY A 214 -19.19 -6.59 16.97
CA GLY A 214 -19.83 -5.32 17.31
C GLY A 214 -19.27 -4.67 18.57
N ASP A 215 -18.04 -5.03 18.96
CA ASP A 215 -17.40 -4.55 20.18
C ASP A 215 -16.70 -3.19 20.01
N GLY A 216 -16.60 -2.70 18.76
CA GLY A 216 -15.96 -1.45 18.40
C GLY A 216 -14.43 -1.52 18.38
N GLU A 217 -13.84 -2.71 18.44
CA GLU A 217 -12.38 -2.92 18.54
C GLU A 217 -11.68 -3.19 17.21
N MET A 218 -12.40 -3.26 16.08
CA MET A 218 -11.79 -3.41 14.74
C MET A 218 -11.57 -2.06 14.06
N GLU A 219 -10.53 -1.28 14.42
CA GLU A 219 -10.38 0.10 13.91
C GLU A 219 -8.97 0.54 13.45
N PHE A 220 -8.19 -0.34 12.82
CA PHE A 220 -7.08 0.10 11.95
C PHE A 220 -7.54 0.27 10.49
N GLY A 221 -8.39 1.27 10.24
CA GLY A 221 -8.78 1.58 8.88
C GLY A 221 -9.53 2.90 8.73
N GLU A 222 -9.31 3.56 7.59
CA GLU A 222 -10.11 4.70 7.14
C GLU A 222 -11.55 4.29 6.71
N VAL A 223 -11.89 2.99 6.80
CA VAL A 223 -13.18 2.40 6.41
C VAL A 223 -13.79 1.71 7.64
N THR A 224 -15.12 1.77 7.79
CA THR A 224 -15.84 1.21 8.96
C THR A 224 -16.97 0.24 8.59
N GLN A 225 -17.19 -0.05 7.30
CA GLN A 225 -18.39 -0.76 6.81
C GLN A 225 -18.14 -1.88 5.79
N GLN A 226 -16.93 -2.44 5.68
CA GLN A 226 -16.69 -3.56 4.76
C GLN A 226 -15.82 -4.63 5.41
N MET A 227 -16.14 -5.90 5.17
CA MET A 227 -15.25 -7.01 5.43
C MET A 227 -14.02 -6.84 4.53
N PRO A 228 -12.84 -6.60 5.12
CA PRO A 228 -11.66 -6.30 4.36
C PRO A 228 -10.96 -7.65 4.14
N ASP A 229 -11.35 -8.38 3.09
CA ASP A 229 -10.82 -9.70 2.75
C ASP A 229 -10.25 -9.69 1.32
N VAL A 230 -9.04 -10.18 1.12
CA VAL A 230 -8.37 -10.11 -0.19
C VAL A 230 -9.07 -10.95 -1.25
N PHE A 231 -9.65 -12.11 -0.91
CA PHE A 231 -10.36 -12.95 -1.89
C PHE A 231 -11.69 -12.34 -2.33
N CYS A 232 -12.39 -11.68 -1.41
CA CYS A 232 -13.57 -10.87 -1.63
C CYS A 232 -13.27 -9.70 -2.58
N GLN A 233 -12.13 -9.02 -2.40
CA GLN A 233 -11.67 -7.98 -3.31
C GLN A 233 -11.34 -8.53 -4.71
N LEU A 234 -10.69 -9.70 -4.79
CA LEU A 234 -10.44 -10.40 -6.06
C LEU A 234 -11.74 -10.79 -6.76
N GLU A 235 -12.76 -11.22 -6.02
CA GLU A 235 -14.08 -11.55 -6.57
C GLU A 235 -14.80 -10.32 -7.10
N LYS A 236 -14.74 -9.17 -6.40
CA LYS A 236 -15.23 -7.88 -6.89
C LYS A 236 -14.53 -7.47 -8.19
N ALA A 237 -13.20 -7.60 -8.25
CA ALA A 237 -12.43 -7.31 -9.46
C ALA A 237 -12.83 -8.22 -10.63
N GLY A 238 -12.96 -9.52 -10.39
CA GLY A 238 -13.41 -10.49 -11.38
C GLY A 238 -14.83 -10.23 -11.88
N ALA A 239 -15.76 -9.92 -10.98
CA ALA A 239 -17.14 -9.62 -11.32
C ALA A 239 -17.24 -8.36 -12.18
N GLN A 240 -16.51 -7.30 -11.83
CA GLN A 240 -16.48 -6.07 -12.63
C GLN A 240 -15.88 -6.31 -14.02
N ALA A 241 -14.77 -7.06 -14.12
CA ALA A 241 -14.16 -7.40 -15.39
C ALA A 241 -15.08 -8.23 -16.30
N ARG A 242 -15.77 -9.23 -15.73
CA ARG A 242 -16.79 -10.01 -16.45
C ARG A 242 -17.95 -9.14 -16.95
N ALA A 243 -18.51 -8.30 -16.08
CA ALA A 243 -19.62 -7.41 -16.42
C ALA A 243 -19.22 -6.38 -17.50
N GLY A 244 -17.98 -5.91 -17.47
CA GLY A 244 -17.44 -4.98 -18.46
C GLY A 244 -16.93 -5.65 -19.75
N GLY A 245 -16.89 -6.98 -19.82
CA GLY A 245 -16.42 -7.72 -21.00
C GLY A 245 -14.94 -7.48 -21.32
N TYR A 246 -14.10 -7.29 -20.31
CA TYR A 246 -12.66 -7.04 -20.48
C TYR A 246 -11.79 -7.99 -19.65
N GLY A 247 -10.54 -8.17 -20.09
CA GLY A 247 -9.50 -8.84 -19.32
C GLY A 247 -8.61 -7.85 -18.57
N LEU A 248 -8.18 -8.25 -17.37
CA LEU A 248 -7.13 -7.59 -16.59
C LEU A 248 -5.76 -8.01 -17.13
N ASP A 249 -4.78 -7.10 -17.11
CA ASP A 249 -3.39 -7.40 -17.48
C ASP A 249 -2.51 -7.71 -16.27
N LEU A 250 -2.75 -7.01 -15.15
CA LEU A 250 -1.97 -7.11 -13.92
C LEU A 250 -2.89 -7.02 -12.69
N VAL A 251 -2.61 -7.86 -11.70
CA VAL A 251 -3.12 -7.72 -10.34
C VAL A 251 -1.93 -7.41 -9.42
N VAL A 252 -2.02 -6.31 -8.68
CA VAL A 252 -1.07 -5.95 -7.61
C VAL A 252 -1.70 -6.36 -6.29
N ILE A 253 -1.04 -7.24 -5.53
CA ILE A 253 -1.58 -7.87 -4.32
C ILE A 253 -0.65 -7.75 -3.11
N ASN A 254 -1.22 -7.53 -1.93
CA ASN A 254 -0.55 -7.62 -0.62
C ASN A 254 -1.57 -8.12 0.43
N GLY A 255 -1.14 -8.47 1.64
CA GLY A 255 -2.01 -8.93 2.74
C GLY A 255 -1.21 -9.55 3.89
N CYS A 256 -1.82 -10.27 4.81
CA CYS A 256 -1.19 -10.98 5.94
C CYS A 256 -0.90 -10.15 7.19
N ILE A 257 -0.55 -8.86 7.10
CA ILE A 257 -0.17 -8.11 8.31
C ILE A 257 -1.34 -8.01 9.31
N ASN A 258 -2.56 -7.84 8.80
CA ASN A 258 -3.76 -7.72 9.62
C ASN A 258 -4.20 -9.07 10.22
N ASP A 259 -3.80 -10.18 9.61
CA ASP A 259 -4.06 -11.55 10.06
C ASP A 259 -3.26 -11.90 11.35
N LEU A 260 -2.26 -11.07 11.69
CA LEU A 260 -1.29 -11.32 12.77
C LEU A 260 -1.43 -10.42 14.00
N ASP A 261 -2.19 -9.31 13.95
CA ASP A 261 -2.04 -8.18 14.90
C ASP A 261 -2.42 -8.52 16.38
N PRO A 262 -1.98 -7.77 17.43
CA PRO A 262 -1.60 -6.35 17.47
C PRO A 262 -0.16 -6.06 17.94
N PHE A 263 0.59 -5.37 17.08
CA PHE A 263 1.68 -4.47 17.44
C PHE A 263 2.80 -5.04 18.31
N PHE A 264 3.56 -5.96 17.70
CA PHE A 264 5.01 -6.16 17.83
C PHE A 264 5.73 -5.45 18.99
N GLY A 265 5.39 -5.70 20.27
CA GLY A 265 6.22 -5.25 21.40
C GLY A 265 5.55 -4.55 22.58
N ILE A 266 4.24 -4.27 22.57
CA ILE A 266 3.53 -3.91 23.81
C ILE A 266 3.05 -5.20 24.49
N GLY A 267 4.00 -5.97 25.04
CA GLY A 267 3.76 -6.96 26.10
C GLY A 267 2.83 -8.15 25.86
N VAL A 268 2.09 -8.27 24.75
CA VAL A 268 1.12 -9.37 24.53
C VAL A 268 1.09 -9.91 23.10
N GLY A 269 2.07 -9.55 22.25
CA GLY A 269 2.02 -9.79 20.80
C GLY A 269 2.66 -11.10 20.33
N ILE A 270 1.82 -12.05 19.94
CA ILE A 270 1.49 -12.50 18.57
C ILE A 270 0.13 -13.22 18.73
N THR A 271 -0.65 -13.43 17.67
CA THR A 271 -1.89 -14.24 17.65
C THR A 271 -1.92 -15.21 18.85
N PRO A 272 -2.87 -15.13 19.81
CA PRO A 272 -2.72 -15.71 21.16
C PRO A 272 -2.31 -17.19 21.25
N GLY A 273 -2.37 -17.93 20.13
CA GLY A 273 -1.84 -19.29 20.00
C GLY A 273 -0.36 -19.43 19.57
N SER A 274 0.42 -18.36 19.35
CA SER A 274 1.83 -18.48 18.96
C SER A 274 2.68 -17.34 19.49
N GLU A 275 3.68 -17.59 20.35
CA GLU A 275 4.68 -16.56 20.72
C GLU A 275 5.77 -16.37 19.64
N SER A 276 5.74 -17.19 18.57
CA SER A 276 6.77 -17.29 17.54
C SER A 276 6.34 -16.61 16.25
N LEU A 277 7.03 -15.52 15.89
CA LEU A 277 6.76 -14.78 14.66
C LEU A 277 6.93 -15.63 13.39
N PRO A 278 7.97 -16.47 13.25
CA PRO A 278 8.08 -17.40 12.13
C PRO A 278 6.88 -18.34 11.96
N GLU A 279 6.39 -18.95 13.04
CA GLU A 279 5.23 -19.85 12.96
C GLU A 279 3.95 -19.09 12.64
N ALA A 280 3.80 -17.86 13.15
CA ALA A 280 2.68 -17.01 12.80
C ALA A 280 2.70 -16.61 11.32
N VAL A 281 3.83 -16.11 10.80
CA VAL A 281 3.96 -15.78 9.37
C VAL A 281 3.72 -17.00 8.48
N LYS A 282 4.24 -18.17 8.85
CA LYS A 282 3.99 -19.42 8.12
C LYS A 282 2.50 -19.78 8.09
N ARG A 283 1.81 -19.60 9.21
CA ARG A 283 0.38 -19.87 9.31
C ARG A 283 -0.45 -18.87 8.52
N GLU A 284 -0.27 -17.58 8.76
CA GLU A 284 -1.15 -16.55 8.20
C GLU A 284 -0.76 -16.17 6.76
N CYS A 285 0.53 -15.94 6.49
CA CYS A 285 0.95 -15.52 5.15
C CYS A 285 1.01 -16.67 4.16
N SER A 286 1.44 -17.86 4.60
CA SER A 286 1.56 -19.03 3.72
C SER A 286 0.34 -19.95 3.75
N GLY A 287 -0.55 -19.82 4.74
CA GLY A 287 -1.71 -20.69 4.92
C GLY A 287 -1.38 -22.09 5.46
N VAL A 288 -0.26 -22.24 6.19
CA VAL A 288 0.26 -23.56 6.62
C VAL A 288 0.27 -23.69 8.14
N GLY A 289 -0.42 -24.70 8.68
CA GLY A 289 -0.39 -25.01 10.11
C GLY A 289 -1.47 -24.31 10.93
N ALA A 290 -2.56 -23.89 10.29
CA ALA A 290 -3.76 -23.39 10.94
C ALA A 290 -4.43 -24.46 11.82
N ALA A 291 -4.86 -24.07 13.01
CA ALA A 291 -5.76 -24.89 13.82
C ALA A 291 -7.22 -24.67 13.37
N ALA A 292 -8.10 -25.63 13.65
CA ALA A 292 -9.52 -25.51 13.33
C ALA A 292 -10.25 -24.41 14.13
N GLU A 293 -9.70 -24.04 15.29
CA GLU A 293 -10.21 -22.97 16.15
C GLU A 293 -9.27 -21.78 16.10
N ASN A 294 -9.82 -20.57 15.89
CA ASN A 294 -9.07 -19.33 15.92
C ASN A 294 -8.78 -18.90 17.37
N PRO A 295 -7.53 -18.97 17.85
CA PRO A 295 -7.18 -18.55 19.21
C PRO A 295 -7.25 -17.03 19.40
N ALA A 296 -7.30 -16.26 18.31
CA ALA A 296 -7.46 -14.82 18.32
C ALA A 296 -8.93 -14.35 18.30
N LYS A 297 -9.91 -15.27 18.25
CA LYS A 297 -11.32 -14.91 18.10
C LYS A 297 -11.83 -13.94 19.18
N ASP A 298 -11.41 -14.16 20.43
CA ASP A 298 -11.91 -13.43 21.60
C ASP A 298 -10.85 -12.46 22.18
N VAL A 299 -9.86 -12.04 21.38
CA VAL A 299 -8.86 -11.09 21.89
C VAL A 299 -9.50 -9.74 22.19
N PRO A 300 -9.28 -9.18 23.39
CA PRO A 300 -9.89 -7.92 23.84
C PRO A 300 -9.16 -6.69 23.28
N TYR A 301 -8.60 -6.82 22.08
CA TYR A 301 -7.81 -5.76 21.46
C TYR A 301 -7.81 -5.85 19.94
N PHE A 302 -7.55 -4.70 19.32
CA PHE A 302 -7.56 -4.43 17.89
C PHE A 302 -6.77 -5.44 17.06
N SER A 303 -7.44 -6.36 16.35
CA SER A 303 -6.74 -7.25 15.42
C SER A 303 -7.64 -7.89 14.36
N GLY A 304 -7.23 -7.75 13.10
CA GLY A 304 -7.78 -8.56 12.01
C GLY A 304 -7.55 -10.06 12.21
N ALA A 305 -6.66 -10.50 13.10
CA ALA A 305 -6.48 -11.89 13.46
C ALA A 305 -7.75 -12.53 14.02
N LYS A 306 -8.70 -11.75 14.55
CA LYS A 306 -10.04 -12.25 14.95
C LYS A 306 -10.77 -12.95 13.80
N VAL A 307 -10.51 -12.53 12.56
CA VAL A 307 -11.16 -13.06 11.35
C VAL A 307 -10.19 -13.74 10.39
N GLY A 308 -8.92 -13.30 10.36
CA GLY A 308 -7.92 -13.69 9.37
C GLY A 308 -7.11 -14.97 9.67
N TYR A 309 -7.48 -15.73 10.70
CA TYR A 309 -6.64 -16.80 11.20
C TYR A 309 -6.65 -18.05 10.32
N GLY A 310 -5.46 -18.46 9.89
CA GLY A 310 -5.19 -19.77 9.34
C GLY A 310 -5.79 -20.01 7.96
N GLY A 311 -6.00 -18.96 7.20
CA GLY A 311 -6.65 -19.04 5.89
C GLY A 311 -5.78 -19.65 4.78
N ARG A 312 -6.24 -19.50 3.54
CA ARG A 312 -5.70 -20.14 2.32
C ARG A 312 -4.27 -19.71 1.97
N GLY A 313 -3.80 -18.57 2.49
CA GLY A 313 -2.45 -18.05 2.26
C GLY A 313 -2.22 -17.44 0.87
N MET A 314 -1.03 -16.85 0.71
CA MET A 314 -0.71 -15.98 -0.43
C MET A 314 -0.68 -16.75 -1.76
N ARG A 315 -0.33 -18.04 -1.75
CA ARG A 315 -0.33 -18.86 -2.96
C ARG A 315 -1.74 -18.97 -3.56
N ALA A 316 -2.74 -19.26 -2.74
CA ALA A 316 -4.12 -19.37 -3.20
C ALA A 316 -4.65 -18.01 -3.70
N ALA A 317 -4.25 -16.91 -3.06
CA ALA A 317 -4.61 -15.57 -3.50
C ALA A 317 -3.99 -15.24 -4.89
N ILE A 318 -2.73 -15.63 -5.11
CA ILE A 318 -2.06 -15.53 -6.43
C ILE A 318 -2.78 -16.37 -7.49
N GLU A 319 -3.14 -17.62 -7.19
CA GLU A 319 -3.85 -18.51 -8.11
C GLU A 319 -5.25 -17.96 -8.43
N LYS A 320 -6.00 -17.45 -7.43
CA LYS A 320 -7.28 -16.77 -7.63
C LYS A 320 -7.12 -15.52 -8.49
N ALA A 321 -6.12 -14.69 -8.24
CA ALA A 321 -5.85 -13.49 -9.05
C ALA A 321 -5.59 -13.84 -10.52
N HIS A 322 -4.80 -14.88 -10.80
CA HIS A 322 -4.53 -15.34 -12.17
C HIS A 322 -5.74 -16.00 -12.84
N SER A 323 -6.72 -16.47 -12.06
CA SER A 323 -7.99 -17.02 -12.58
C SER A 323 -8.97 -15.96 -13.08
N LEU A 324 -8.73 -14.68 -12.78
CA LEU A 324 -9.60 -13.58 -13.17
C LEU A 324 -9.61 -13.40 -14.71
N PRO A 325 -10.64 -12.74 -15.28
CA PRO A 325 -10.71 -12.49 -16.72
C PRO A 325 -9.42 -11.85 -17.25
N GLY A 326 -8.91 -12.40 -18.36
CA GLY A 326 -7.65 -11.96 -18.97
C GLY A 326 -6.41 -12.73 -18.51
N HIS A 327 -6.54 -13.60 -17.50
CA HIS A 327 -5.41 -14.32 -16.90
C HIS A 327 -4.26 -13.38 -16.51
N PRO A 328 -4.55 -12.34 -15.69
CA PRO A 328 -3.60 -11.28 -15.42
C PRO A 328 -2.34 -11.82 -14.78
N LYS A 329 -1.21 -11.18 -15.05
CA LYS A 329 0.00 -11.42 -14.28
C LYS A 329 -0.19 -10.92 -12.84
N VAL A 330 0.52 -11.51 -11.89
CA VAL A 330 0.36 -11.21 -10.47
C VAL A 330 1.67 -10.66 -9.92
N LEU A 331 1.62 -9.44 -9.43
CA LEU A 331 2.70 -8.81 -8.69
C LEU A 331 2.34 -8.78 -7.21
N VAL A 332 3.03 -9.59 -6.41
CA VAL A 332 2.92 -9.55 -4.95
C VAL A 332 3.84 -8.44 -4.47
N ALA A 333 3.26 -7.37 -3.91
CA ALA A 333 4.03 -6.29 -3.32
C ALA A 333 4.58 -6.76 -1.96
N ASP A 334 5.90 -6.85 -1.87
CA ASP A 334 6.61 -7.14 -0.62
C ASP A 334 6.39 -6.00 0.40
N PHE A 335 6.40 -6.34 1.69
CA PHE A 335 6.43 -5.36 2.77
C PHE A 335 7.75 -4.57 2.78
N TYR A 336 7.66 -3.37 3.33
CA TYR A 336 8.76 -2.43 3.54
C TYR A 336 9.01 -2.24 5.04
N TYR A 337 10.15 -1.65 5.39
CA TYR A 337 10.50 -1.33 6.78
C TYR A 337 9.78 -0.05 7.24
N ALA A 338 8.55 -0.16 7.77
CA ALA A 338 7.85 0.97 8.39
C ALA A 338 8.58 1.46 9.66
N LEU A 339 9.03 0.50 10.48
CA LEU A 339 9.88 0.68 11.65
C LEU A 339 11.15 -0.15 11.49
N SER A 340 12.28 0.37 11.92
CA SER A 340 13.57 -0.32 11.84
C SER A 340 14.54 0.13 12.94
N ARG A 341 15.71 -0.50 13.01
CA ARG A 341 16.85 -0.10 13.84
C ARG A 341 17.35 1.31 13.52
N SER A 342 17.11 1.79 12.29
CA SER A 342 17.40 3.17 11.87
C SER A 342 16.29 4.16 12.22
N SER A 343 15.12 3.70 12.67
CA SER A 343 14.13 4.58 13.29
C SER A 343 14.75 5.15 14.56
N SER A 344 15.27 6.38 14.48
CA SER A 344 15.87 7.05 15.62
C SER A 344 14.86 7.02 16.77
N PRO A 345 15.28 6.73 18.02
CA PRO A 345 14.44 7.06 19.14
C PRO A 345 14.10 8.54 18.97
N LEU A 346 12.81 8.84 18.95
CA LEU A 346 12.27 10.19 18.89
C LEU A 346 13.18 11.13 19.69
N PRO A 347 13.40 12.40 19.26
CA PRO A 347 14.08 13.35 20.10
C PRO A 347 13.44 13.27 21.48
N VAL A 348 14.27 12.86 22.44
CA VAL A 348 13.95 12.38 23.78
C VAL A 348 13.15 13.40 24.60
N LYS A 349 12.85 14.58 24.03
CA LYS A 349 12.02 15.66 24.55
C LYS A 349 10.64 15.24 25.07
N ARG A 350 10.05 14.11 24.64
CA ARG A 350 8.78 13.58 25.19
C ARG A 350 8.95 12.52 26.27
N CYS A 351 10.14 11.95 26.42
CA CYS A 351 10.50 11.08 27.54
C CYS A 351 11.33 11.83 28.60
N SER A 352 11.72 13.08 28.30
CA SER A 352 12.40 14.02 29.18
C SER A 352 11.50 15.21 29.56
N VAL A 353 10.17 15.03 29.54
CA VAL A 353 9.25 15.96 30.22
C VAL A 353 9.57 15.89 31.72
N PRO A 354 9.68 17.03 32.44
CA PRO A 354 9.93 17.00 33.88
C PRO A 354 8.89 16.10 34.58
N GLY A 355 9.33 15.01 35.20
CA GLY A 355 8.48 14.07 35.95
C GLY A 355 8.53 12.59 35.54
N VAL A 356 9.16 12.23 34.42
CA VAL A 356 9.35 10.81 34.05
C VAL A 356 10.63 10.25 34.70
N THR A 357 10.46 9.35 35.67
CA THR A 357 11.58 8.74 36.42
C THR A 357 12.47 7.84 35.55
N GLY A 358 13.76 7.74 35.87
CA GLY A 358 14.79 7.07 35.05
C GLY A 358 14.50 5.62 34.65
N LYS A 359 13.69 4.87 35.42
CA LYS A 359 13.26 3.51 35.07
C LYS A 359 12.30 3.47 33.88
N ARG A 360 11.41 4.47 33.72
CA ARG A 360 10.46 4.55 32.59
C ARG A 360 11.14 4.94 31.28
N LEU A 361 12.20 5.75 31.34
CA LEU A 361 13.01 6.12 30.18
C LEU A 361 13.79 4.93 29.59
N ALA A 362 14.38 4.09 30.46
CA ALA A 362 15.03 2.85 30.06
C ALA A 362 14.04 1.83 29.47
N SER A 363 12.85 1.72 30.07
CA SER A 363 11.75 0.88 29.55
C SER A 363 11.29 1.31 28.15
N CYS A 364 11.10 2.61 27.90
CA CYS A 364 10.69 3.12 26.59
C CYS A 364 11.74 2.85 25.49
N ARG A 365 13.04 3.00 25.80
CA ARG A 365 14.12 2.67 24.86
C ARG A 365 14.19 1.17 24.57
N GLY A 366 13.98 0.33 25.59
CA GLY A 366 13.94 -1.13 25.43
C GLY A 366 12.71 -1.63 24.65
N ALA A 367 11.56 -0.96 24.78
CA ALA A 367 10.34 -1.31 24.05
C ALA A 367 10.44 -0.98 22.55
N LEU A 368 10.86 0.23 22.18
CA LEU A 368 10.99 0.63 20.77
C LEU A 368 12.03 -0.21 20.00
N GLY A 369 13.15 -0.58 20.65
CA GLY A 369 14.15 -1.46 20.04
C GLY A 369 13.59 -2.84 19.68
N LYS A 370 12.79 -3.44 20.56
CA LYS A 370 12.13 -4.74 20.31
C LYS A 370 11.06 -4.67 19.22
N VAL A 371 10.36 -3.53 19.11
CA VAL A 371 9.34 -3.34 18.07
C VAL A 371 9.97 -3.26 16.69
N ALA A 372 11.02 -2.44 16.56
CA ALA A 372 11.80 -2.34 15.33
C ALA A 372 12.39 -3.69 14.89
N GLU A 373 13.04 -4.40 15.81
CA GLU A 373 13.63 -5.71 15.55
C GLU A 373 12.58 -6.73 15.07
N ARG A 374 11.41 -6.77 15.73
CA ARG A 374 10.32 -7.65 15.32
C ARG A 374 9.71 -7.26 13.98
N TYR A 375 9.60 -5.97 13.68
CA TYR A 375 9.08 -5.50 12.39
C TYR A 375 10.04 -5.83 11.24
N GLU A 376 11.36 -5.72 11.47
CA GLU A 376 12.37 -6.17 10.52
C GLU A 376 12.28 -7.68 10.28
N GLN A 377 12.13 -8.47 11.35
CA GLN A 377 11.96 -9.93 11.25
C GLN A 377 10.66 -10.28 10.50
N TYR A 378 9.55 -9.58 10.77
CA TYR A 378 8.30 -9.75 10.03
C TYR A 378 8.49 -9.48 8.54
N THR A 379 9.10 -8.34 8.20
CA THR A 379 9.36 -7.93 6.82
C THR A 379 10.19 -9.01 6.09
N GLN A 380 11.24 -9.52 6.73
CA GLN A 380 12.05 -10.61 6.18
C GLN A 380 11.22 -11.87 5.89
N LEU A 381 10.47 -12.34 6.88
CA LEU A 381 9.74 -13.62 6.82
C LEU A 381 8.54 -13.54 5.85
N ALA A 382 7.76 -12.46 5.89
CA ALA A 382 6.61 -12.27 5.02
C ALA A 382 7.04 -12.19 3.55
N ASN A 383 8.08 -11.41 3.25
CA ASN A 383 8.61 -11.30 1.90
C ASN A 383 9.19 -12.64 1.39
N ALA A 384 9.80 -13.43 2.28
CA ALA A 384 10.21 -14.80 1.94
C ALA A 384 9.01 -15.70 1.63
N ALA A 385 7.93 -15.63 2.42
CA ALA A 385 6.70 -16.37 2.18
C ALA A 385 6.05 -16.00 0.83
N TYR A 386 6.02 -14.71 0.48
CA TYR A 386 5.49 -14.24 -0.80
C TYR A 386 6.27 -14.78 -2.00
N ARG A 387 7.60 -14.75 -1.94
CA ARG A 387 8.46 -15.33 -2.99
C ARG A 387 8.25 -16.83 -3.13
N GLN A 388 8.13 -17.55 -2.02
CA GLN A 388 7.82 -18.98 -2.03
C GLN A 388 6.45 -19.25 -2.65
N ALA A 389 5.43 -18.46 -2.29
CA ALA A 389 4.09 -18.56 -2.86
C ALA A 389 4.10 -18.32 -4.37
N ALA A 390 4.76 -17.26 -4.86
CA ALA A 390 4.89 -16.98 -6.29
C ALA A 390 5.65 -18.09 -7.02
N THR A 391 6.73 -18.61 -6.44
CA THR A 391 7.51 -19.73 -7.01
C THR A 391 6.67 -21.00 -7.11
N ALA A 392 5.92 -21.34 -6.06
CA ALA A 392 5.06 -22.52 -6.03
C ALA A 392 3.90 -22.41 -7.04
N ALA A 393 3.28 -21.23 -7.14
CA ALA A 393 2.24 -20.93 -8.13
C ALA A 393 2.79 -21.08 -9.57
N ASN A 394 3.96 -20.50 -9.86
CA ASN A 394 4.61 -20.64 -11.16
C ASN A 394 4.98 -22.09 -11.49
N HIS A 395 5.46 -22.86 -10.51
CA HIS A 395 5.80 -24.28 -10.70
C HIS A 395 4.56 -25.13 -10.99
N ALA A 396 3.40 -24.79 -10.41
CA ALA A 396 2.15 -25.47 -10.66
C ALA A 396 1.52 -25.11 -12.03
N SER A 397 2.01 -24.07 -12.70
CA SER A 397 1.45 -23.56 -13.96
C SER A 397 1.97 -24.31 -15.18
N PRO A 398 1.10 -24.85 -16.05
CA PRO A 398 1.51 -25.38 -17.35
C PRO A 398 1.85 -24.26 -18.36
N ASP A 399 1.34 -23.05 -18.17
CA ASP A 399 1.42 -21.93 -19.11
C ASP A 399 2.63 -21.00 -18.86
N GLY A 400 3.56 -21.45 -18.02
CA GLY A 400 4.75 -20.71 -17.62
C GLY A 400 4.51 -19.73 -16.46
N PRO A 401 5.54 -18.95 -16.09
CA PRO A 401 5.48 -18.07 -14.92
C PRO A 401 4.51 -16.90 -15.14
N TYR A 402 3.68 -16.65 -14.14
CA TYR A 402 2.70 -15.58 -14.12
C TYR A 402 2.72 -14.73 -12.85
N ALA A 403 3.47 -15.14 -11.83
CA ALA A 403 3.57 -14.45 -10.56
C ALA A 403 5.02 -14.08 -10.22
N THR A 404 5.20 -12.94 -9.58
CA THR A 404 6.47 -12.53 -8.97
C THR A 404 6.17 -11.77 -7.70
N ALA A 405 7.01 -11.94 -6.68
CA ALA A 405 7.08 -10.95 -5.62
C ALA A 405 8.02 -9.84 -6.09
N GLY A 406 7.72 -8.60 -5.72
CA GLY A 406 8.57 -7.45 -5.98
C GLY A 406 8.53 -6.54 -4.78
N ASP A 407 9.69 -6.02 -4.40
CA ASP A 407 9.80 -5.02 -3.35
C ASP A 407 10.12 -3.64 -3.93
N GLY A 408 9.87 -2.61 -3.12
CA GLY A 408 10.20 -1.23 -3.48
C GLY A 408 11.67 -0.89 -3.32
N LEU A 409 12.58 -1.84 -3.12
CA LEU A 409 13.98 -1.61 -2.72
C LEU A 409 14.09 -0.76 -1.44
N PHE A 410 13.13 -0.91 -0.52
CA PHE A 410 13.16 -0.24 0.77
C PHE A 410 14.30 -0.76 1.63
N THR A 411 14.92 0.16 2.37
CA THR A 411 15.99 -0.15 3.32
C THR A 411 15.56 0.21 4.73
N VAL A 412 16.31 -0.24 5.73
CA VAL A 412 16.08 0.17 7.12
C VAL A 412 16.13 1.70 7.26
N ASP A 413 16.94 2.38 6.43
CA ASP A 413 17.08 3.83 6.41
C ASP A 413 15.88 4.57 5.78
N ASN A 414 14.87 3.85 5.29
CA ASN A 414 13.63 4.44 4.78
C ASN A 414 12.47 4.39 5.78
N ALA A 415 12.70 3.83 6.97
CA ALA A 415 11.72 3.73 8.03
C ALA A 415 11.37 5.08 8.65
N VAL A 416 10.31 5.09 9.47
CA VAL A 416 9.87 6.30 10.16
C VAL A 416 11.00 6.88 11.02
N LEU A 417 11.17 8.20 10.97
CA LEU A 417 12.19 8.94 11.74
C LEU A 417 13.64 8.60 11.42
N SER A 418 13.91 7.90 10.31
CA SER A 418 15.25 7.81 9.75
C SER A 418 15.62 9.09 8.96
N PRO A 419 16.92 9.31 8.66
CA PRO A 419 17.34 10.45 7.86
C PRO A 419 16.79 10.47 6.42
N ASP A 420 16.55 9.31 5.82
CA ASP A 420 15.98 9.14 4.46
C ASP A 420 14.59 8.49 4.52
N SER A 421 13.75 8.90 5.50
CA SER A 421 12.40 8.35 5.67
C SER A 421 11.59 8.50 4.38
N LYS A 422 10.97 7.39 3.93
CA LYS A 422 10.05 7.35 2.78
C LYS A 422 8.66 6.88 3.18
N VAL A 423 8.36 7.04 4.46
CA VAL A 423 7.08 6.77 5.08
C VAL A 423 6.61 8.02 5.83
N TRP A 424 5.31 8.16 6.00
CA TRP A 424 4.74 9.28 6.75
C TRP A 424 5.21 9.24 8.20
N ALA A 425 5.98 10.25 8.62
CA ALA A 425 6.45 10.37 9.99
C ALA A 425 5.46 11.09 10.92
N THR A 426 4.50 11.81 10.34
CA THR A 426 3.50 12.55 11.11
C THR A 426 2.12 12.36 10.52
N PRO A 427 1.07 12.38 11.36
CA PRO A 427 -0.29 12.10 10.90
C PRO A 427 -0.98 13.29 10.21
N VAL A 428 -0.29 14.44 10.09
CA VAL A 428 -0.90 15.71 9.67
C VAL A 428 -0.35 16.25 8.34
N THR A 429 0.64 15.58 7.78
CA THR A 429 1.36 16.03 6.57
C THR A 429 0.94 15.29 5.32
N ASP A 430 0.19 14.21 5.46
CA ASP A 430 -0.27 13.43 4.32
C ASP A 430 -1.49 14.07 3.62
N PRO A 431 -1.63 13.89 2.30
CA PRO A 431 -2.75 14.39 1.53
C PRO A 431 -4.13 14.02 2.06
N ALA A 432 -4.32 12.85 2.67
CA ALA A 432 -5.63 12.41 3.17
C ALA A 432 -6.02 13.04 4.52
N PHE A 433 -5.10 13.70 5.22
CA PHE A 433 -5.37 14.29 6.53
C PHE A 433 -6.62 15.22 6.59
N PRO A 434 -6.88 16.12 5.63
CA PRO A 434 -8.09 16.96 5.65
C PRO A 434 -9.39 16.13 5.68
N LEU A 435 -9.43 15.01 4.93
CA LEU A 435 -10.57 14.09 4.97
C LEU A 435 -10.70 13.46 6.35
N ARG A 436 -9.59 12.92 6.90
CA ARG A 436 -9.59 12.27 8.21
C ARG A 436 -10.02 13.21 9.33
N THR A 437 -9.60 14.48 9.32
CA THR A 437 -10.04 15.45 10.35
C THR A 437 -11.54 15.71 10.37
N ARG A 438 -12.22 15.55 9.23
CA ARG A 438 -13.69 15.70 9.12
C ARG A 438 -14.42 14.38 9.38
N ALA A 439 -13.90 13.27 8.84
CA ALA A 439 -14.53 11.96 8.88
C ALA A 439 -14.37 11.25 10.23
N CYS A 440 -13.16 11.22 10.80
CA CYS A 440 -12.86 10.44 12.00
C CYS A 440 -13.77 10.76 13.20
N PRO A 441 -14.11 12.02 13.52
CA PRO A 441 -14.99 12.32 14.66
C PRO A 441 -16.41 11.74 14.54
N GLU A 442 -16.90 11.60 13.31
CA GLU A 442 -18.25 11.13 12.99
C GLU A 442 -18.29 9.61 12.74
N LEU A 443 -17.22 9.02 12.20
CA LEU A 443 -17.23 7.66 11.64
C LEU A 443 -16.44 6.61 12.42
N SER A 444 -15.57 7.00 13.36
CA SER A 444 -14.68 6.08 14.08
C SER A 444 -14.84 6.23 15.59
N ALA A 445 -15.01 5.11 16.31
CA ALA A 445 -15.02 5.08 17.77
C ALA A 445 -13.63 5.35 18.35
N THR A 446 -12.57 5.07 17.59
CA THR A 446 -11.15 5.27 17.89
C THR A 446 -10.55 6.47 17.16
N ARG A 447 -11.21 7.63 17.27
CA ARG A 447 -10.84 8.89 16.57
C ARG A 447 -9.34 9.18 16.43
N LEU A 448 -8.54 8.94 17.48
CA LEU A 448 -7.09 9.18 17.44
C LEU A 448 -6.32 8.21 16.53
N GLN A 449 -6.73 6.94 16.44
CA GLN A 449 -6.16 5.94 15.53
C GLN A 449 -6.51 6.31 14.09
N CYS A 450 -7.79 6.57 13.82
CA CYS A 450 -8.24 7.06 12.51
C CYS A 450 -7.42 8.31 12.10
N LEU A 451 -7.27 9.31 12.96
CA LEU A 451 -6.47 10.51 12.64
C LEU A 451 -4.99 10.23 12.36
N SER A 452 -4.43 9.14 12.89
CA SER A 452 -3.02 8.78 12.74
C SER A 452 -2.72 7.65 11.75
N ALA A 453 -3.74 7.16 11.05
CA ALA A 453 -3.68 5.98 10.18
C ALA A 453 -2.53 6.01 9.16
N ALA A 454 -2.20 7.17 8.57
CA ALA A 454 -1.11 7.27 7.58
C ALA A 454 0.29 6.98 8.13
N VAL A 455 0.54 7.11 9.44
CA VAL A 455 1.89 7.01 9.99
C VAL A 455 2.50 5.64 9.69
N GLY A 456 3.76 5.65 9.27
CA GLY A 456 4.48 4.44 8.89
C GLY A 456 4.15 3.91 7.50
N HIS A 457 3.14 4.44 6.80
CA HIS A 457 2.82 4.05 5.42
C HIS A 457 3.68 4.80 4.40
N PRO A 458 3.91 4.26 3.19
CA PRO A 458 4.73 4.91 2.18
C PRO A 458 4.22 6.32 1.90
N ASP A 459 5.13 7.28 1.93
CA ASP A 459 4.82 8.64 1.51
C ASP A 459 4.86 8.75 -0.02
N ILE A 460 4.72 9.97 -0.54
CA ILE A 460 4.74 10.21 -1.99
C ILE A 460 6.05 9.72 -2.63
N ALA A 461 7.20 9.86 -1.94
CA ALA A 461 8.48 9.39 -2.45
C ALA A 461 8.59 7.86 -2.32
N GLY A 462 8.12 7.28 -1.23
CA GLY A 462 8.07 5.83 -1.02
C GLY A 462 7.21 5.10 -2.04
N ALA A 463 6.01 5.62 -2.34
CA ALA A 463 5.13 5.04 -3.35
C ALA A 463 5.71 5.13 -4.77
N ARG A 464 6.41 6.22 -5.11
CA ARG A 464 7.15 6.33 -6.37
C ARG A 464 8.28 5.32 -6.44
N GLN A 465 9.02 5.14 -5.36
CA GLN A 465 10.09 4.17 -5.29
C GLN A 465 9.58 2.74 -5.51
N TYR A 466 8.42 2.37 -4.97
CA TYR A 466 7.74 1.11 -5.31
C TYR A 466 7.48 0.98 -6.81
N ALA A 467 6.81 1.97 -7.41
CA ALA A 467 6.45 1.92 -8.83
C ALA A 467 7.69 1.87 -9.75
N ASP A 468 8.74 2.64 -9.43
CA ASP A 468 10.00 2.64 -10.17
C ASP A 468 10.70 1.28 -10.07
N SER A 469 10.75 0.68 -8.88
CA SER A 469 11.31 -0.66 -8.67
C SER A 469 10.55 -1.73 -9.44
N PHE A 470 9.22 -1.70 -9.39
CA PHE A 470 8.36 -2.65 -10.11
C PHE A 470 8.59 -2.59 -11.62
N LEU A 471 8.83 -1.41 -12.18
CA LEU A 471 9.15 -1.26 -13.61
C LEU A 471 10.54 -1.82 -13.99
N LEU A 472 11.45 -1.94 -13.02
CA LEU A 472 12.74 -2.58 -13.21
C LEU A 472 12.67 -4.11 -13.08
N ASN A 473 11.63 -4.65 -12.45
CA ASN A 473 11.48 -6.09 -12.22
C ASN A 473 11.51 -6.88 -13.56
N PRO A 474 12.45 -7.84 -13.73
CA PRO A 474 12.63 -8.55 -15.00
C PRO A 474 11.37 -9.26 -15.49
N SER A 475 10.60 -9.89 -14.59
CA SER A 475 9.36 -10.59 -14.93
C SER A 475 8.33 -9.63 -15.50
N LEU A 476 8.13 -8.47 -14.87
CA LEU A 476 7.21 -7.44 -15.38
C LEU A 476 7.64 -6.94 -16.77
N ARG A 477 8.93 -6.65 -16.94
CA ARG A 477 9.45 -6.20 -18.25
C ARG A 477 9.23 -7.25 -19.33
N GLU A 478 9.43 -8.53 -19.01
CA GLU A 478 9.19 -9.64 -19.94
C GLU A 478 7.70 -9.78 -20.29
N TRP A 479 6.82 -9.85 -19.30
CA TRP A 479 5.38 -10.03 -19.51
C TRP A 479 4.76 -8.92 -20.37
N PHE A 480 5.19 -7.68 -20.16
CA PHE A 480 4.72 -6.53 -20.92
C PHE A 480 5.55 -6.25 -22.18
N ARG A 481 6.52 -7.11 -22.51
CA ARG A 481 7.40 -7.01 -23.70
C ARG A 481 8.13 -5.66 -23.76
N LEU A 482 8.52 -5.14 -22.61
CA LEU A 482 9.23 -3.87 -22.52
C LEU A 482 10.67 -4.04 -23.02
N PRO A 483 11.26 -3.02 -23.69
CA PRO A 483 12.66 -3.06 -24.10
C PRO A 483 13.59 -3.32 -22.90
N ARG A 484 14.68 -4.09 -23.08
CA ARG A 484 15.70 -4.16 -22.02
C ARG A 484 16.36 -2.80 -21.86
N GLN A 485 16.50 -2.34 -20.62
CA GLN A 485 17.11 -1.04 -20.32
C GLN A 485 18.64 -1.12 -20.17
N GLY A 486 19.24 -2.31 -20.14
CA GLY A 486 20.70 -2.44 -20.09
C GLY A 486 21.18 -3.85 -20.38
N PRO A 487 22.42 -4.20 -19.99
CA PRO A 487 23.04 -5.46 -20.34
C PRO A 487 22.37 -6.66 -19.68
N ARG A 488 22.64 -7.87 -20.18
CA ARG A 488 22.33 -9.10 -19.44
C ARG A 488 23.36 -9.28 -18.34
N ALA A 489 22.94 -8.97 -17.12
CA ALA A 489 23.77 -9.08 -15.95
C ALA A 489 23.32 -10.27 -15.07
N GLU A 490 24.28 -10.90 -14.40
CA GLU A 490 24.03 -11.98 -13.45
C GLU A 490 24.70 -11.67 -12.12
N LEU A 491 23.90 -11.64 -11.06
CA LEU A 491 24.36 -11.43 -9.69
C LEU A 491 24.85 -12.76 -9.10
N LYS A 492 26.10 -12.77 -8.64
CA LYS A 492 26.75 -13.90 -7.99
C LYS A 492 26.84 -13.62 -6.49
N ALA A 493 26.22 -14.48 -5.69
CA ALA A 493 26.33 -14.52 -4.24
C ALA A 493 26.51 -15.98 -3.79
N PRO A 494 27.15 -16.24 -2.64
CA PRO A 494 27.24 -17.58 -2.11
C PRO A 494 25.86 -18.11 -1.72
N LYS A 495 25.68 -19.44 -1.77
CA LYS A 495 24.44 -20.08 -1.33
C LYS A 495 24.27 -20.03 0.18
N GLN A 496 25.39 -20.08 0.90
CA GLN A 496 25.47 -20.05 2.36
C GLN A 496 26.53 -19.04 2.80
N ALA A 497 26.26 -18.33 3.89
CA ALA A 497 27.23 -17.52 4.61
C ALA A 497 27.16 -17.84 6.10
N GLN A 498 28.25 -17.62 6.82
CA GLN A 498 28.23 -17.67 8.28
C GLN A 498 27.82 -16.31 8.83
N VAL A 499 26.89 -16.27 9.77
CA VAL A 499 26.51 -15.02 10.45
C VAL A 499 27.75 -14.34 11.06
N GLY A 500 27.86 -13.02 10.86
CA GLY A 500 29.00 -12.23 11.31
C GLY A 500 30.27 -12.36 10.46
N SER A 501 30.25 -13.12 9.36
CA SER A 501 31.37 -13.24 8.42
C SER A 501 31.10 -12.53 7.09
N GLU A 502 32.16 -12.07 6.42
CA GLU A 502 32.05 -11.44 5.10
C GLU A 502 31.64 -12.45 4.02
N ALA A 503 30.54 -12.16 3.33
CA ALA A 503 30.08 -12.85 2.13
C ALA A 503 30.45 -12.05 0.88
N PRO A 504 31.17 -12.63 -0.11
CA PRO A 504 31.51 -11.92 -1.35
C PRO A 504 30.33 -11.91 -2.33
N LEU A 505 30.02 -10.74 -2.87
CA LEU A 505 29.04 -10.56 -3.96
C LEU A 505 29.71 -9.92 -5.18
N SER A 506 29.34 -10.37 -6.37
CA SER A 506 29.86 -9.81 -7.62
C SER A 506 28.83 -9.89 -8.73
N VAL A 507 29.00 -9.08 -9.78
CA VAL A 507 28.14 -9.11 -10.96
C VAL A 507 28.95 -9.36 -12.21
N THR A 508 28.42 -10.18 -13.11
CA THR A 508 28.96 -10.35 -14.46
C THR A 508 27.99 -9.77 -15.48
N VAL A 509 28.51 -9.31 -16.61
CA VAL A 509 27.75 -8.86 -17.79
C VAL A 509 28.11 -9.76 -18.95
N ASP A 510 27.11 -10.42 -19.53
CA ASP A 510 27.29 -11.41 -20.61
C ASP A 510 28.37 -12.46 -20.29
N GLY A 511 28.41 -12.89 -19.02
CA GLY A 511 29.36 -13.87 -18.50
C GLY A 511 30.79 -13.35 -18.28
N LYS A 512 31.03 -12.04 -18.42
CA LYS A 512 32.35 -11.40 -18.26
C LYS A 512 32.33 -10.34 -17.16
N ALA A 513 33.52 -9.88 -16.76
CA ALA A 513 33.64 -8.71 -15.90
C ALA A 513 32.98 -7.49 -16.58
N PRO A 514 32.17 -6.69 -15.86
CA PRO A 514 31.53 -5.52 -16.44
C PRO A 514 32.54 -4.50 -16.95
N ALA A 515 32.21 -3.82 -18.05
CA ALA A 515 32.99 -2.68 -18.53
C ALA A 515 32.93 -1.50 -17.54
N ALA A 516 33.90 -0.60 -17.60
CA ALA A 516 33.90 0.61 -16.78
C ALA A 516 32.73 1.55 -17.11
N GLY A 517 32.28 2.31 -16.11
CA GLY A 517 31.28 3.36 -16.25
C GLY A 517 29.86 2.99 -15.80
N TYR A 518 29.69 1.89 -15.06
CA TYR A 518 28.46 1.62 -14.31
C TYR A 518 28.56 2.18 -12.89
N ARG A 519 27.43 2.64 -12.37
CA ARG A 519 27.22 2.83 -10.92
C ARG A 519 26.37 1.69 -10.39
N TYR A 520 26.78 1.13 -9.26
CA TYR A 520 26.19 -0.04 -8.64
C TYR A 520 25.50 0.36 -7.35
N HIS A 521 24.23 -0.02 -7.21
CA HIS A 521 23.49 0.08 -5.97
C HIS A 521 23.13 -1.34 -5.49
N TRP A 522 23.90 -1.83 -4.54
CA TRP A 522 23.73 -3.14 -3.92
C TRP A 522 22.67 -3.06 -2.83
N TYR A 523 21.76 -4.02 -2.82
CA TYR A 523 20.77 -4.25 -1.78
C TYR A 523 20.98 -5.67 -1.27
N PHE A 524 21.39 -5.84 -0.02
CA PHE A 524 21.85 -7.15 0.46
C PHE A 524 20.71 -8.08 0.90
N GLY A 525 19.49 -7.54 0.99
CA GLY A 525 18.27 -8.26 1.36
C GLY A 525 17.92 -8.19 2.85
N ASP A 526 18.86 -7.75 3.69
CA ASP A 526 18.72 -7.55 5.15
C ASP A 526 18.37 -6.10 5.53
N GLY A 527 17.88 -5.35 4.54
CA GLY A 527 17.55 -3.93 4.65
C GLY A 527 18.76 -3.00 4.57
N THR A 528 19.99 -3.51 4.47
CA THR A 528 21.18 -2.68 4.18
C THR A 528 21.43 -2.54 2.68
N GLN A 529 22.11 -1.46 2.32
CA GLN A 529 22.47 -1.14 0.94
C GLN A 529 23.87 -0.53 0.85
N GLN A 530 24.44 -0.55 -0.35
CA GLN A 530 25.70 0.13 -0.65
C GLN A 530 25.70 0.67 -2.08
N GLU A 531 25.98 1.97 -2.22
CA GLU A 531 26.31 2.56 -3.52
C GLU A 531 27.83 2.59 -3.75
N THR A 532 28.26 2.14 -4.93
CA THR A 532 29.68 2.09 -5.30
C THR A 532 29.87 2.07 -6.82
N ASP A 533 31.10 2.27 -7.29
CA ASP A 533 31.55 2.04 -8.66
C ASP A 533 32.16 0.64 -8.85
N LYS A 534 32.22 -0.16 -7.78
CA LYS A 534 32.77 -1.52 -7.79
C LYS A 534 31.72 -2.58 -8.18
N ALA A 535 32.09 -3.41 -9.14
CA ALA A 535 31.33 -4.58 -9.58
C ALA A 535 31.40 -5.79 -8.63
N ALA A 536 32.20 -5.69 -7.55
CA ALA A 536 32.32 -6.70 -6.51
C ALA A 536 32.46 -6.03 -5.14
N VAL A 537 31.77 -6.57 -4.14
CA VAL A 537 31.72 -6.10 -2.76
C VAL A 537 31.72 -7.28 -1.79
N THR A 538 32.00 -7.03 -0.51
CA THR A 538 31.75 -7.97 0.58
C THR A 538 30.68 -7.39 1.50
N HIS A 539 29.86 -8.25 2.10
CA HIS A 539 28.83 -7.85 3.05
C HIS A 539 28.75 -8.86 4.21
N THR A 540 28.54 -8.36 5.42
CA THR A 540 28.39 -9.19 6.61
C THR A 540 26.93 -9.22 7.03
N TYR A 541 26.35 -10.42 7.11
CA TYR A 541 25.00 -10.62 7.60
C TYR A 541 25.03 -10.84 9.11
N ASP A 542 24.44 -9.91 9.86
CA ASP A 542 24.43 -9.94 11.34
C ASP A 542 23.35 -10.86 11.93
N HIS A 543 22.40 -11.28 11.10
CA HIS A 543 21.27 -12.10 11.50
C HIS A 543 21.02 -13.24 10.51
N GLN A 544 20.34 -14.28 11.01
CA GLN A 544 20.03 -15.46 10.21
C GLN A 544 19.09 -15.13 9.05
N GLY A 545 19.40 -15.71 7.89
CA GLY A 545 18.68 -15.55 6.64
C GLY A 545 17.54 -16.57 6.48
N PRO A 546 16.67 -16.40 5.48
CA PRO A 546 17.09 -16.13 4.10
C PRO A 546 17.18 -14.64 3.75
N TRP A 547 18.16 -14.29 2.92
CA TRP A 547 18.39 -12.95 2.37
C TRP A 547 18.39 -13.00 0.83
N LEU A 548 17.73 -12.05 0.16
CA LEU A 548 17.72 -11.96 -1.31
C LEU A 548 18.53 -10.75 -1.79
N PRO A 549 19.83 -10.92 -2.10
CA PRO A 549 20.63 -9.87 -2.69
C PRO A 549 20.11 -9.43 -4.05
N ARG A 550 20.13 -8.13 -4.26
CA ARG A 550 19.69 -7.43 -5.46
C ARG A 550 20.69 -6.34 -5.81
N LEU A 551 20.71 -5.98 -7.08
CA LEU A 551 21.62 -4.99 -7.61
C LEU A 551 20.91 -4.15 -8.67
N VAL A 552 20.94 -2.82 -8.49
CA VAL A 552 20.58 -1.89 -9.56
C VAL A 552 21.85 -1.37 -10.20
N MET A 553 22.07 -1.72 -11.47
CA MET A 553 23.14 -1.19 -12.30
C MET A 553 22.63 0.02 -13.07
N THR A 554 23.32 1.16 -12.95
CA THR A 554 23.02 2.38 -13.72
C THR A 554 24.12 2.62 -14.75
N GLY A 555 23.77 2.64 -16.03
CA GLY A 555 24.67 2.95 -17.13
C GLY A 555 24.93 4.46 -17.31
N ARG A 556 25.90 4.81 -18.17
CA ARG A 556 26.21 6.22 -18.52
C ARG A 556 25.05 6.97 -19.20
N ASP A 557 24.14 6.25 -19.83
CA ASP A 557 22.92 6.79 -20.43
C ASP A 557 21.77 6.96 -19.42
N GLY A 558 22.04 6.71 -18.12
CA GLY A 558 21.07 6.82 -17.04
C GLY A 558 20.09 5.65 -16.94
N LYS A 559 20.14 4.68 -17.86
CA LYS A 559 19.27 3.51 -17.80
C LYS A 559 19.68 2.58 -16.66
N LYS A 560 18.66 1.97 -16.06
CA LYS A 560 18.80 1.10 -14.89
C LYS A 560 18.42 -0.34 -15.25
N VAL A 561 19.12 -1.29 -14.64
CA VAL A 561 18.77 -2.72 -14.68
C VAL A 561 18.78 -3.25 -13.26
N LEU A 562 17.67 -3.84 -12.84
CA LEU A 562 17.60 -4.64 -11.61
C LEU A 562 18.01 -6.07 -11.92
N VAL A 563 18.91 -6.60 -11.10
CA VAL A 563 19.39 -7.99 -11.14
C VAL A 563 19.23 -8.56 -9.75
N GLU A 564 18.72 -9.78 -9.65
CA GLU A 564 18.48 -10.46 -8.39
C GLU A 564 19.17 -11.83 -8.42
N THR A 565 19.52 -12.37 -7.25
CA THR A 565 20.01 -13.75 -7.19
C THR A 565 18.87 -14.73 -7.51
N PRO A 566 19.15 -15.86 -8.18
CA PRO A 566 18.11 -16.84 -8.51
C PRO A 566 17.53 -17.56 -7.28
N ARG A 567 18.24 -17.48 -6.14
CA ARG A 567 17.82 -18.02 -4.85
C ARG A 567 18.30 -17.09 -3.75
N ALA A 568 17.62 -17.11 -2.62
CA ALA A 568 18.09 -16.45 -1.42
C ALA A 568 19.41 -17.08 -0.93
N LEU A 569 20.30 -16.24 -0.41
CA LEU A 569 21.43 -16.62 0.41
C LEU A 569 20.91 -17.03 1.80
N ILE A 570 21.43 -18.13 2.34
CA ILE A 570 21.15 -18.54 3.72
C ILE A 570 22.34 -18.14 4.59
N ALA A 571 22.10 -17.27 5.58
CA ALA A 571 23.11 -16.92 6.59
C ALA A 571 22.75 -17.65 7.88
N ASP A 572 23.66 -18.47 8.41
CA ASP A 572 23.41 -19.30 9.61
C ASP A 572 24.42 -19.07 10.73
#